data_AF-A0A3B8XJN8-F1
#
_entry.id   AF-A0A3B8XJN8-F1
#
_cell.length_a   1.000
_cell.length_b   1.000
_cell.length_c   1.000
_cell.angle_alpha   90.00
_cell.angle_beta   90.00
_cell.angle_gamma   90.00
#
_symmetry.space_group_name_H-M   'P 1'
#
loop_
_entity.id
_entity.type
_entity.pdbx_description
1 polymer ?
#
loop_
_entity_poly.entity_id
_entity_poly.type
_entity_poly.pdbx_seq_one_letter_code
_entity_poly.pdbx_strand_id
1 'polypeptide(L)' 'FFAPMAQSLRNIYEAESKYYLSMKAGLLAHMAGYAPAVSIEFARKALMSEVRPTFTEVEQSTAALQPAG' A
#
# COMPACT_ATOMS: atom_id res chain seq x y z
N PHE A 1 -2.18 -34.49 2.58
CA PHE A 1 -0.86 -34.31 3.21
C PHE A 1 -0.35 -32.87 3.09
N PHE A 2 -0.20 -32.29 1.89
CA PHE A 2 0.38 -30.92 1.72
C PHE A 2 -0.59 -29.73 1.88
N ALA A 3 -1.89 -29.98 2.11
CA ALA A 3 -2.91 -28.92 2.15
C ALA A 3 -2.61 -27.78 3.16
N PRO A 4 -2.13 -28.03 4.40
CA PRO A 4 -1.80 -26.96 5.33
C PRO A 4 -0.67 -26.05 4.82
N MET A 5 0.35 -26.65 4.19
CA MET A 5 1.46 -25.89 3.60
C MET A 5 1.00 -25.02 2.43
N ALA A 6 0.14 -25.55 1.56
CA ALA A 6 -0.42 -24.79 0.45
C ALA A 6 -1.24 -23.59 0.95
N GLN A 7 -2.01 -23.75 2.03
CA GLN A 7 -2.75 -22.67 2.64
C GLN A 7 -1.84 -21.61 3.26
N SER A 8 -0.78 -22.01 3.98
CA SER A 8 0.21 -21.08 4.52
C SER A 8 0.89 -20.25 3.43
N LEU A 9 1.30 -20.89 2.33
CA LEU A 9 1.89 -20.21 1.18
C LEU A 9 0.91 -19.21 0.54
N ARG A 10 -0.36 -19.59 0.39
CA ARG A 10 -1.39 -18.69 -0.11
C ARG A 10 -1.56 -17.47 0.79
N ASN A 11 -1.61 -17.65 2.11
CA ASN A 11 -1.77 -16.55 3.05
C ASN A 11 -0.59 -15.57 2.98
N ILE A 12 0.64 -16.09 2.86
CA ILE A 12 1.85 -15.26 2.70
C ILE A 12 1.79 -14.48 1.39
N TYR A 13 1.50 -15.18 0.28
CA TYR A 13 1.38 -14.55 -1.04
C TYR A 13 0.31 -13.45 -1.05
N GLU A 14 -0.86 -13.72 -0.46
CA GLU A 14 -1.94 -12.75 -0.38
C GLU A 14 -1.52 -11.51 0.42
N ALA A 15 -0.83 -11.69 1.55
CA ALA A 15 -0.31 -10.56 2.34
C ALA A 15 0.72 -9.74 1.55
N GLU A 16 1.69 -10.37 0.89
CA GLU A 16 2.71 -9.68 0.10
C GLU A 16 2.12 -8.96 -1.12
N SER A 17 1.13 -9.56 -1.77
CA SER A 17 0.48 -8.98 -2.96
C SER A 17 -0.17 -7.62 -2.69
N LYS A 18 -0.56 -7.33 -1.45
CA LYS A 18 -1.22 -6.08 -1.07
C LYS A 18 -0.27 -4.88 -1.12
N TYR A 19 1.01 -5.06 -0.85
CA TYR A 19 1.99 -3.99 -0.99
C TYR A 19 2.12 -3.54 -2.45
N TYR A 20 2.17 -4.50 -3.38
CA TYR A 20 2.17 -4.21 -4.80
C TYR A 20 0.87 -3.51 -5.25
N LEU A 21 -0.28 -4.00 -4.78
CA LEU A 21 -1.58 -3.39 -5.09
C LEU A 21 -1.69 -1.96 -4.57
N SER A 22 -1.16 -1.68 -3.38
CA SER A 22 -1.09 -0.34 -2.79
C SER A 22 -0.31 0.63 -3.66
N MET A 23 0.93 0.28 -4.03
CA MET A 23 1.73 1.12 -4.92
C MET A 23 1.04 1.36 -6.27
N LYS A 24 0.48 0.30 -6.86
CA LYS A 24 -0.27 0.40 -8.12
C LYS A 24 -1.47 1.35 -7.99
N ALA A 25 -2.25 1.25 -6.92
CA ALA A 25 -3.41 2.11 -6.69
C ALA A 25 -3.01 3.59 -6.59
N GLY A 26 -1.93 3.90 -5.86
CA GLY A 26 -1.42 5.26 -5.76
C GLY A 26 -0.94 5.83 -7.09
N LEU A 27 -0.17 5.03 -7.85
CA LEU A 27 0.33 5.43 -9.17
C LEU A 27 -0.82 5.68 -10.15
N LEU A 28 -1.80 4.78 -10.22
CA LEU A 28 -2.96 4.94 -11.09
C LEU A 28 -3.79 6.16 -10.71
N ALA A 29 -3.99 6.42 -9.41
CA ALA A 29 -4.68 7.63 -8.96
C ALA A 29 -3.90 8.89 -9.38
N HIS A 30 -2.58 8.90 -9.22
CA HIS A 30 -1.78 10.06 -9.65
C HIS A 30 -1.82 10.27 -11.17
N MET A 31 -1.70 9.19 -11.95
CA MET A 31 -1.83 9.23 -13.41
C MET A 31 -3.21 9.70 -13.87
N ALA A 32 -4.26 9.45 -13.08
CA ALA A 32 -5.61 9.95 -13.33
C ALA A 32 -5.80 11.44 -12.97
N GLY A 33 -4.75 12.14 -12.52
CA GLY A 33 -4.77 13.56 -12.22
C GLY A 33 -5.19 13.92 -10.79
N TYR A 34 -5.32 12.94 -9.89
CA TYR A 34 -5.57 13.24 -8.48
C TYR A 34 -4.34 13.91 -7.83
N ALA A 35 -4.61 14.87 -6.94
CA ALA A 35 -3.57 15.54 -6.17
C ALA A 35 -2.77 14.53 -5.31
N PRO A 36 -1.47 14.76 -5.04
CA PRO A 36 -0.60 13.79 -4.37
C PRO A 36 -1.18 13.21 -3.07
N ALA A 37 -1.74 14.06 -2.20
CA ALA A 37 -2.35 13.62 -0.94
C ALA A 37 -3.53 12.66 -1.16
N VAL A 38 -4.34 12.90 -2.20
CA VAL A 38 -5.45 12.02 -2.58
C VAL A 38 -4.91 10.71 -3.15
N SER A 39 -3.92 10.75 -4.04
CA SER A 39 -3.27 9.56 -4.59
C SER A 39 -2.68 8.66 -3.50
N ILE A 40 -2.04 9.24 -2.48
CA ILE A 40 -1.51 8.52 -1.32
C ILE A 40 -2.64 7.84 -0.53
N GLU A 41 -3.80 8.49 -0.41
CA GLU A 41 -4.95 7.89 0.29
C GLU A 41 -5.53 6.67 -0.47
N PHE A 42 -5.50 6.67 -1.81
CA PHE A 42 -5.84 5.48 -2.61
C PHE A 42 -4.88 4.32 -2.33
N ALA A 43 -3.57 4.58 -2.27
CA ALA A 43 -2.57 3.57 -1.91
C ALA A 43 -2.79 3.04 -0.48
N ARG A 44 -2.93 3.94 0.50
CA ARG A 44 -3.13 3.59 1.91
C ARG A 44 -4.36 2.70 2.12
N LYS A 45 -5.48 3.03 1.47
CA LYS A 45 -6.72 2.25 1.58
C LYS A 45 -6.67 0.87 0.91
N ALA A 46 -5.71 0.63 0.02
CA ALA A 46 -5.53 -0.68 -0.61
C ALA A 46 -4.81 -1.71 0.28
N LEU A 47 -4.16 -1.27 1.36
CA LEU A 47 -3.58 -2.15 2.39
C LEU A 47 -4.66 -2.77 3.29
N MET A 48 -4.36 -3.94 3.86
CA MET A 48 -5.19 -4.58 4.88
C MET A 48 -5.24 -3.73 6.16
N SER A 49 -6.35 -3.79 6.90
CA SER A 49 -6.60 -2.97 8.08
C SER A 49 -5.50 -3.08 9.13
N GLU A 50 -4.95 -4.28 9.31
CA GLU A 50 -4.01 -4.63 10.36
C GLU A 50 -2.63 -4.00 10.14
N VAL A 51 -2.31 -3.65 8.89
CA VAL A 51 -1.01 -3.09 8.49
C VAL A 51 -1.16 -1.72 7.82
N ARG A 52 -2.36 -1.15 7.84
CA ARG A 52 -2.63 0.15 7.23
C ARG A 52 -2.19 1.26 8.19
N PRO A 53 -1.22 2.10 7.81
CA PRO A 53 -0.83 3.23 8.64
C PRO A 53 -1.97 4.25 8.72
N THR A 54 -1.98 5.03 9.79
CA THR A 54 -2.81 6.23 9.92
C THR A 54 -2.35 7.29 8.92
N PHE A 55 -3.23 8.26 8.65
CA PHE A 55 -2.88 9.38 7.78
C PHE A 55 -1.68 10.18 8.35
N THR A 56 -1.67 10.41 9.66
CA THR A 56 -0.60 11.14 10.36
C THR A 56 0.76 10.44 10.25
N GLU A 57 0.82 9.12 10.39
CA GLU A 57 2.08 8.37 10.24
C GLU A 57 2.63 8.46 8.81
N VAL A 58 1.74 8.45 7.81
CA VAL A 58 2.13 8.64 6.40
C VAL A 58 2.68 10.04 6.19
N GLU A 59 1.99 11.08 6.64
CA GLU A 59 2.46 12.46 6.53
C GLU A 59 3.83 12.64 7.19
N GLN A 60 3.99 12.18 8.43
CA GLN A 60 5.27 12.25 9.16
C GLN A 60 6.40 11.55 8.41
N SER A 61 6.12 10.37 7.86
CA SER A 61 7.10 9.59 7.09
C SER A 61 7.48 10.27 5.78
N THR A 62 6.55 10.99 5.15
CA THR A 62 6.80 11.71 3.89
C THR A 62 7.36 13.11 4.07
N ALA A 63 7.08 13.79 5.20
CA ALA A 63 7.52 15.16 5.46
C ALA A 63 9.04 15.29 5.61
N ALA A 64 9.72 14.20 5.99
CA ALA A 64 11.18 14.15 6.09
C ALA A 64 11.87 13.87 4.74
N LEU A 65 11.11 13.57 3.68
CA LEU A 65 11.67 13.27 2.36
C LEU A 65 12.02 14.57 1.65
N GLN A 66 13.27 14.67 1.17
CA GLN A 66 13.64 15.77 0.28
C GLN A 66 12.81 15.68 -1.01
N PRO A 67 12.35 16.82 -1.56
CA PRO A 67 11.67 16.81 -2.85
C PRO A 67 12.58 16.15 -3.89
N ALA A 68 12.01 15.27 -4.70
CA ALA A 68 12.73 14.69 -5.82
C ALA A 68 13.18 15.85 -6.73
N GLY A 69 14.49 16.07 -6.80
CA GLY A 69 15.12 17.12 -7.58
C GLY A 69 14.88 16.96 -9.08
#